data_AF-A0A9P5QS04-F1
#
_entry.id   AF-A0A9P5QS04-F1
#
_cell.length_a   1.000
_cell.length_b   1.000
_cell.length_c   1.000
_cell.angle_alpha   90.00
_cell.angle_beta   90.00
_cell.angle_gamma   90.00
#
_symmetry.space_group_name_H-M   'P 1'
#
loop_
_entity.id
_entity.type
_entity.pdbx_description
1 polymer ?
#
loop_
_entity_poly.entity_id
_entity_poly.type
_entity_poly.pdbx_seq_one_letter_code
_entity_poly.pdbx_strand_id
1 'polypeptide(L)'
;MSHHPLAPLVDPEFIYKIISPASAFNPSDKVLPLSALDKADGFYHLSTSEQVPGTANRFFPKAKFNDLLILKLQFSGLATQIKWEAAKGEHPTDVSRIFPHVYGDLLQENIVGTILLDWDEEIGQWDFSAGWEDPSAINNLIPRAHTSEGLRQLQLMTAALFAIYGTLHLSLYMDGMVNHVYFAIEVGSMFLYLFLPAKYEIRPVHLLKRRFFLLVILAAAWVIQPTLLMLEATGDPTNSISMFETREVLTRHVTKTLNQIQIEAILKEGGKVEDGFQAQTFYATQLAAAMQAEAHLSTIIAVFILMEAGFIWNRASNIDESQEASAAPAAEASETKETKKTK
;
A
#
# COMPACT_ATOMS: atom_id res chain seq x y z
N MET A 1 37.42 1.69 -14.27
CA MET A 1 36.05 1.76 -14.81
C MET A 1 35.39 2.97 -14.19
N SER A 2 34.89 3.91 -14.99
CA SER A 2 34.29 5.14 -14.49
C SER A 2 32.88 4.85 -14.00
N HIS A 3 32.72 4.63 -12.70
CA HIS A 3 31.41 4.66 -12.06
C HIS A 3 31.05 6.12 -11.81
N HIS A 4 29.86 6.55 -12.21
CA HIS A 4 29.34 7.85 -11.81
C HIS A 4 29.31 7.92 -10.26
N PRO A 5 29.60 9.08 -9.63
CA PRO A 5 29.60 9.22 -8.17
C PRO A 5 28.28 8.84 -7.50
N LEU A 6 27.18 8.94 -8.26
CA LEU A 6 25.82 8.55 -7.87
C LEU A 6 25.41 7.17 -8.39
N ALA A 7 26.35 6.29 -8.75
CA ALA A 7 26.02 4.90 -9.02
C ALA A 7 25.39 4.25 -7.77
N PRO A 8 24.53 3.22 -7.95
CA PRO A 8 23.93 2.52 -6.82
C PRO A 8 24.98 2.01 -5.82
N LEU A 9 24.73 2.22 -4.53
CA LEU A 9 25.59 1.72 -3.45
C LEU A 9 25.58 0.18 -3.35
N VAL A 10 24.49 -0.43 -3.81
CA VAL A 10 24.30 -1.88 -3.87
C VAL A 10 23.99 -2.24 -5.31
N ASP A 11 24.72 -3.21 -5.84
CA ASP A 11 24.48 -3.73 -7.18
C ASP A 11 23.08 -4.36 -7.26
N PRO A 12 22.27 -4.04 -8.28
CA PRO A 12 20.97 -4.66 -8.44
C PRO A 12 21.13 -6.13 -8.83
N GLU A 13 20.16 -6.97 -8.46
CA GLU A 13 20.15 -8.37 -8.91
C GLU A 13 19.86 -8.46 -10.43
N PHE A 14 18.97 -7.59 -10.91
CA PHE A 14 18.52 -7.54 -12.29
C PHE A 14 18.55 -6.14 -12.88
N ILE A 15 18.76 -6.07 -14.18
CA ILE A 15 18.59 -4.87 -15.01
C ILE A 15 17.70 -5.22 -16.20
N TYR A 16 17.10 -4.20 -16.81
CA TYR A 16 15.99 -4.38 -17.73
C TYR A 16 16.21 -3.67 -19.06
N LYS A 17 15.83 -4.34 -20.15
CA LYS A 17 15.78 -3.74 -21.50
C LYS A 17 14.33 -3.66 -21.96
N ILE A 18 13.92 -2.50 -22.46
CA ILE A 18 12.62 -2.32 -23.12
C ILE A 18 12.81 -2.52 -24.62
N ILE A 19 11.98 -3.36 -25.24
CA ILE A 19 11.95 -3.63 -26.67
C ILE A 19 10.56 -3.31 -27.21
N SER A 20 10.53 -2.63 -28.36
CA SER A 20 9.32 -2.44 -29.16
C SER A 20 9.68 -2.38 -30.65
N PRO A 21 8.88 -3.00 -31.54
CA PRO A 21 7.79 -3.92 -31.21
C PRO A 21 8.29 -5.20 -30.52
N ALA A 22 7.45 -5.92 -29.80
CA ALA A 22 7.85 -7.15 -29.10
C ALA A 22 8.40 -8.21 -30.07
N SER A 23 7.90 -8.20 -31.31
CA SER A 23 8.36 -9.06 -32.42
C SER A 23 9.81 -8.81 -32.86
N ALA A 24 10.46 -7.72 -32.43
CA ALA A 24 11.87 -7.48 -32.69
C ALA A 24 12.79 -8.38 -31.84
N PHE A 25 12.27 -9.03 -30.80
CA PHE A 25 13.02 -9.99 -30.00
C PHE A 25 12.89 -11.40 -30.58
N ASN A 26 14.02 -12.01 -30.95
CA ASN A 26 14.10 -13.40 -31.37
C ASN A 26 14.87 -14.25 -30.35
N PRO A 27 14.22 -15.19 -29.65
CA PRO A 27 14.86 -16.09 -28.68
C PRO A 27 15.93 -17.03 -29.23
N SER A 28 16.18 -17.03 -30.55
CA SER A 28 17.24 -17.82 -31.18
C SER A 28 18.52 -17.03 -31.48
N ASP A 29 18.50 -15.71 -31.28
CA ASP A 29 19.64 -14.84 -31.58
C ASP A 29 20.71 -14.91 -30.49
N LYS A 30 21.95 -15.29 -30.83
CA LYS A 30 23.03 -15.35 -29.84
C LYS A 30 23.29 -14.00 -29.15
N VAL A 31 23.17 -12.90 -29.89
CA VAL A 31 23.40 -11.53 -29.43
C VAL A 31 22.11 -10.75 -29.65
N LEU A 32 21.64 -10.05 -28.62
CA LEU A 32 20.48 -9.19 -28.75
C LEU A 32 20.77 -8.07 -29.75
N PRO A 33 19.96 -7.83 -30.79
CA PRO A 33 20.22 -6.73 -31.71
C PRO A 33 20.06 -5.37 -31.01
N LEU A 34 20.96 -4.43 -31.33
CA LEU A 34 20.84 -3.04 -30.90
C LEU A 34 19.60 -2.38 -31.50
N SER A 35 18.86 -1.61 -30.71
CA SER A 35 17.82 -0.72 -31.23
C SER A 35 18.43 0.41 -32.07
N ALA A 36 17.60 1.16 -32.82
CA ALA A 36 18.08 2.30 -33.60
C ALA A 36 18.78 3.36 -32.72
N LEU A 37 18.26 3.58 -31.50
CA LEU A 37 18.86 4.51 -30.53
C LEU A 37 20.18 3.96 -29.99
N ASP A 38 20.20 2.68 -29.58
CA ASP A 38 21.41 2.03 -29.07
C ASP A 38 22.54 2.05 -30.12
N LYS A 39 22.21 1.88 -31.41
CA LYS A 39 23.18 2.00 -32.51
C LYS A 39 23.74 3.41 -32.65
N ALA A 40 22.91 4.44 -32.45
CA ALA A 40 23.32 5.82 -32.55
C ALA A 40 24.25 6.24 -31.41
N ASP A 41 23.98 5.74 -30.19
CA ASP A 41 24.75 6.10 -28.99
C ASP A 41 25.91 5.12 -28.69
N GLY A 42 25.89 3.92 -29.28
CA GLY A 42 26.99 2.94 -29.21
C GLY A 42 26.96 2.01 -28.00
N PHE A 43 25.83 1.88 -27.31
CA PHE A 43 25.64 1.01 -26.15
C PHE A 43 24.16 0.64 -25.97
N TYR A 44 23.88 -0.43 -25.22
CA TYR A 44 22.50 -0.78 -24.84
C TYR A 44 22.03 0.10 -23.69
N HIS A 45 20.97 0.87 -23.92
CA HIS A 45 20.25 1.55 -22.85
C HIS A 45 19.48 0.54 -22.00
N LEU A 46 19.81 0.43 -20.73
CA LEU A 46 19.12 -0.41 -19.76
C LEU A 46 18.54 0.45 -18.64
N SER A 47 17.71 -0.15 -17.80
CA SER A 47 17.09 0.50 -16.64
C SER A 47 17.16 -0.45 -15.44
N THR A 48 17.26 0.12 -14.25
CA THR A 48 16.92 -0.60 -13.02
C THR A 48 15.42 -0.82 -12.94
N SER A 49 15.00 -1.71 -12.05
CA SER A 49 13.60 -1.93 -11.69
C SER A 49 12.78 -0.63 -11.60
N GLU A 50 13.22 0.27 -10.72
CA GLU A 50 12.50 1.49 -10.38
C GLU A 50 12.42 2.47 -11.55
N GLN A 51 13.36 2.36 -12.50
CA GLN A 51 13.43 3.21 -13.68
C GLN A 51 12.52 2.74 -14.82
N VAL A 52 12.24 1.44 -14.94
CA VAL A 52 11.50 0.88 -16.09
C VAL A 52 10.16 1.60 -16.33
N PRO A 53 9.28 1.82 -15.32
CA PRO A 53 8.00 2.49 -15.57
C PRO A 53 8.14 3.92 -16.09
N GLY A 54 9.11 4.67 -15.55
CA GLY A 54 9.41 6.03 -16.00
C GLY A 54 9.95 6.05 -17.43
N THR A 55 10.88 5.14 -17.75
CA THR A 55 11.45 4.98 -19.09
C THR A 55 10.39 4.59 -20.11
N ALA A 56 9.55 3.60 -19.79
CA ALA A 56 8.47 3.11 -20.66
C ALA A 56 7.50 4.25 -21.02
N ASN A 57 6.96 4.94 -20.02
CA ASN A 57 5.97 5.99 -20.24
C ASN A 57 6.55 7.24 -20.92
N ARG A 58 7.83 7.56 -20.71
CA ARG A 58 8.49 8.73 -21.32
C ARG A 58 8.87 8.50 -22.78
N PHE A 59 9.45 7.34 -23.09
CA PHE A 59 10.07 7.10 -24.40
C PHE A 59 9.22 6.24 -25.34
N PHE A 60 8.24 5.51 -24.79
CA PHE A 60 7.40 4.61 -25.56
C PHE A 60 5.91 4.96 -25.44
N PRO A 61 5.47 6.15 -25.86
CA PRO A 61 4.07 6.53 -25.76
C PRO A 61 3.18 5.63 -26.64
N LYS A 62 1.98 5.26 -26.14
CA LYS A 62 1.02 4.40 -26.86
C LYS A 62 0.67 4.88 -28.27
N ALA A 63 0.71 6.19 -28.49
CA ALA A 63 0.46 6.78 -29.80
C ALA A 63 1.45 6.31 -30.89
N LYS A 64 2.62 5.77 -30.51
CA LYS A 64 3.67 5.30 -31.43
C LYS A 64 4.01 3.82 -31.27
N PHE A 65 3.74 3.24 -30.11
CA PHE A 65 4.13 1.87 -29.78
C PHE A 65 2.91 1.10 -29.28
N ASN A 66 2.66 -0.08 -29.84
CA ASN A 66 1.47 -0.88 -29.54
C ASN A 66 1.71 -1.98 -28.51
N ASP A 67 2.95 -2.42 -28.39
CA ASP A 67 3.40 -3.50 -27.51
C ASP A 67 4.80 -3.17 -26.97
N LEU A 68 5.03 -3.50 -25.70
CA LEU A 68 6.35 -3.43 -25.07
C LEU A 68 6.72 -4.78 -24.48
N LEU A 69 7.92 -5.26 -24.82
CA LEU A 69 8.53 -6.41 -24.19
C LEU A 69 9.66 -5.95 -23.28
N ILE A 70 9.61 -6.32 -22.01
CA ILE A 70 10.68 -6.11 -21.05
C ILE A 70 11.51 -7.38 -20.96
N LEU A 71 12.81 -7.27 -21.23
CA LEU A 71 13.77 -8.32 -20.96
C LEU A 71 14.34 -8.12 -19.57
N LYS A 72 14.30 -9.16 -18.73
CA LYS A 72 14.94 -9.21 -17.41
C LYS A 72 16.31 -9.85 -17.55
N LEU A 73 17.37 -9.13 -17.20
CA LEU A 73 18.75 -9.57 -17.36
C LEU A 73 19.45 -9.72 -16.01
N GLN A 74 20.21 -10.80 -15.84
CA GLN A 74 21.02 -11.04 -14.65
C GLN A 74 22.19 -10.04 -14.61
N PHE A 75 22.28 -9.24 -13.53
CA PHE A 75 23.33 -8.23 -13.42
C PHE A 75 24.74 -8.84 -13.31
N SER A 76 24.88 -9.92 -12.54
CA SER A 76 26.19 -10.54 -12.26
C SER A 76 26.93 -11.01 -13.52
N GLY A 77 26.20 -11.45 -14.56
CA GLY A 77 26.79 -11.82 -15.85
C GLY A 77 27.28 -10.64 -16.69
N LEU A 78 26.81 -9.43 -16.38
CA LEU A 78 27.06 -8.20 -17.15
C LEU A 78 27.89 -7.15 -16.41
N ALA A 79 28.18 -7.36 -15.11
CA ALA A 79 28.80 -6.38 -14.23
C ALA A 79 30.08 -5.74 -14.81
N THR A 80 30.88 -6.49 -15.56
CA THR A 80 32.14 -6.00 -16.18
C THR A 80 31.92 -5.14 -17.43
N GLN A 81 30.75 -5.21 -18.04
CA GLN A 81 30.38 -4.48 -19.27
C GLN A 81 29.54 -3.23 -18.98
N ILE A 82 29.01 -3.12 -17.75
CA ILE A 82 28.12 -2.03 -17.34
C ILE A 82 28.91 -0.80 -16.95
N LYS A 83 28.44 0.35 -17.43
CA LYS A 83 28.79 1.68 -16.91
C LYS A 83 27.52 2.35 -16.42
N TRP A 84 27.61 2.94 -15.23
CA TRP A 84 26.54 3.74 -14.64
C TRP A 84 26.75 5.19 -15.05
N GLU A 85 25.84 5.74 -15.85
CA GLU A 85 25.99 7.06 -16.44
C GLU A 85 24.67 7.84 -16.41
N ALA A 86 24.77 9.16 -16.31
CA ALA A 86 23.59 10.02 -16.43
C ALA A 86 23.10 10.05 -17.89
N ALA A 87 21.80 10.34 -18.07
CA ALA A 87 21.29 10.66 -19.39
C ALA A 87 22.05 11.88 -19.99
N LYS A 88 22.27 11.85 -21.31
CA LYS A 88 23.09 12.85 -22.00
C LYS A 88 22.60 14.28 -21.73
N GLY A 89 23.47 15.11 -21.14
CA GLY A 89 23.18 16.51 -20.84
C GLY A 89 22.44 16.76 -19.52
N GLU A 90 22.16 15.72 -18.73
CA GLU A 90 21.61 15.86 -17.38
C GLU A 90 22.74 15.92 -16.33
N HIS A 91 22.58 16.76 -15.30
CA HIS A 91 23.43 16.82 -14.11
C HIS A 91 22.63 16.37 -12.90
N PRO A 92 22.49 15.06 -12.70
CA PRO A 92 21.57 14.53 -11.73
C PRO A 92 22.04 14.78 -10.29
N THR A 93 21.09 15.10 -9.42
CA THR A 93 21.31 15.28 -7.98
C THR A 93 21.01 14.02 -7.18
N ASP A 94 20.42 13.01 -7.82
CA ASP A 94 20.05 11.72 -7.21
C ASP A 94 20.33 10.54 -8.15
N VAL A 95 20.22 9.33 -7.61
CA VAL A 95 20.50 8.06 -8.30
C VAL A 95 19.46 7.70 -9.36
N SER A 96 18.25 8.28 -9.32
CA SER A 96 17.13 7.91 -10.19
C SER A 96 17.41 8.21 -11.67
N ARG A 97 18.34 9.14 -11.92
CA ARG A 97 18.78 9.58 -13.25
C ARG A 97 20.10 8.97 -13.71
N ILE A 98 20.59 7.96 -13.00
CA ILE A 98 21.80 7.21 -13.36
C ILE A 98 21.37 5.86 -13.92
N PHE A 99 21.66 5.62 -15.19
CA PHE A 99 21.21 4.44 -15.92
C PHE A 99 22.38 3.48 -16.15
N PRO A 100 22.13 2.16 -16.14
CA PRO A 100 23.10 1.18 -16.57
C PRO A 100 23.19 1.16 -18.10
N HIS A 101 24.40 1.29 -18.64
CA HIS A 101 24.70 1.15 -20.05
C HIS A 101 25.67 -0.02 -20.27
N VAL A 102 25.32 -0.93 -21.18
CA VAL A 102 26.19 -2.06 -21.55
C VAL A 102 26.90 -1.76 -22.86
N TYR A 103 28.23 -1.82 -22.84
CA TYR A 103 29.09 -1.65 -24.00
C TYR A 103 29.59 -3.02 -24.49
N GLY A 104 29.41 -3.31 -25.79
CA GLY A 104 29.75 -4.60 -26.39
C GLY A 104 28.52 -5.48 -26.60
N ASP A 105 28.73 -6.75 -26.92
CA ASP A 105 27.66 -7.68 -27.28
C ASP A 105 26.82 -8.09 -26.05
N LEU A 106 25.51 -7.83 -26.09
CA LEU A 106 24.59 -8.31 -25.07
C LEU A 106 24.12 -9.72 -25.40
N LEU A 107 24.79 -10.72 -24.81
CA LEU A 107 24.48 -12.13 -25.06
C LEU A 107 23.11 -12.51 -24.49
N GLN A 108 22.35 -13.27 -25.28
CA GLN A 108 20.99 -13.70 -24.94
C GLN A 108 20.94 -14.62 -23.70
N GLU A 109 22.03 -15.31 -23.38
CA GLU A 109 22.16 -16.13 -22.16
C GLU A 109 22.02 -15.34 -20.85
N ASN A 110 22.21 -14.02 -20.88
CA ASN A 110 22.03 -13.17 -19.71
C ASN A 110 20.56 -12.81 -19.45
N ILE A 111 19.65 -13.12 -20.38
CA ILE A 111 18.22 -12.86 -20.24
C ILE A 111 17.60 -14.03 -19.46
N VAL A 112 17.10 -13.74 -18.27
CA VAL A 112 16.50 -14.72 -17.35
C VAL A 112 14.97 -14.74 -17.42
N GLY A 113 14.36 -13.79 -18.12
CA GLY A 113 12.92 -13.73 -18.29
C GLY A 113 12.47 -12.62 -19.24
N THR A 114 11.22 -12.71 -19.68
CA THR A 114 10.58 -11.72 -20.55
C THR A 114 9.18 -11.40 -20.04
N ILE A 115 8.80 -10.13 -20.02
CA ILE A 115 7.49 -9.67 -19.55
C ILE A 115 6.87 -8.84 -20.68
N LEU A 116 5.72 -9.27 -21.18
CA LEU A 116 4.93 -8.48 -22.14
C LEU A 116 4.06 -7.50 -21.34
N LEU A 117 4.13 -6.22 -21.67
CA LEU A 117 3.31 -5.19 -21.03
C LEU A 117 2.10 -4.87 -21.88
N ASP A 118 0.96 -4.79 -21.21
CA ASP A 118 -0.27 -4.28 -21.77
C ASP A 118 -0.40 -2.77 -21.50
N TRP A 119 -1.19 -2.10 -22.33
CA TRP A 119 -1.54 -0.70 -22.11
C TRP A 119 -2.81 -0.62 -21.27
N ASP A 120 -2.75 0.11 -20.16
CA ASP A 120 -3.92 0.39 -19.34
C ASP A 120 -4.61 1.66 -19.86
N GLU A 121 -5.77 1.45 -20.49
CA GLU A 121 -6.62 2.51 -21.04
C GLU A 121 -7.30 3.37 -19.95
N GLU A 122 -7.47 2.87 -18.71
CA GLU A 122 -8.09 3.61 -17.61
C GLU A 122 -7.16 4.72 -17.10
N ILE A 123 -5.88 4.40 -16.92
CA ILE A 123 -4.88 5.35 -16.41
C ILE A 123 -4.05 6.01 -17.53
N GLY A 124 -4.16 5.52 -18.77
CA GLY A 124 -3.44 6.04 -19.93
C GLY A 124 -1.92 5.86 -19.84
N GLN A 125 -1.47 4.71 -19.33
CA GLN A 125 -0.05 4.35 -19.15
C GLN A 125 0.16 2.84 -19.39
N TRP A 126 1.42 2.41 -19.52
CA TRP A 126 1.74 0.98 -19.52
C TRP A 126 1.46 0.36 -18.16
N ASP A 127 0.89 -0.85 -18.14
CA ASP A 127 0.53 -1.56 -16.92
C ASP A 127 1.75 -2.16 -16.23
N PHE A 128 2.08 -1.62 -15.06
CA PHE A 128 3.10 -2.14 -14.15
C PHE A 128 2.50 -2.59 -12.80
N SER A 129 1.20 -2.91 -12.79
CA SER A 129 0.51 -3.41 -11.60
C SER A 129 0.99 -4.81 -11.18
N ALA A 130 0.70 -5.14 -9.93
CA ALA A 130 1.05 -6.34 -9.16
C ALA A 130 2.44 -6.96 -9.42
N GLY A 131 3.48 -6.46 -8.73
CA GLY A 131 4.74 -7.20 -8.60
C GLY A 131 5.36 -7.59 -9.94
N TRP A 132 5.36 -6.68 -10.92
CA TRP A 132 5.74 -6.91 -12.32
C TRP A 132 7.10 -7.61 -12.54
N GLU A 133 7.96 -7.67 -11.51
CA GLU A 133 9.26 -8.36 -11.53
C GLU A 133 9.23 -9.84 -11.10
N ASP A 134 8.23 -10.26 -10.33
CA ASP A 134 8.14 -11.58 -9.69
C ASP A 134 6.66 -11.96 -9.42
N PRO A 135 6.08 -12.89 -10.22
CA PRO A 135 4.72 -13.39 -10.00
C PRO A 135 4.56 -14.24 -8.73
N SER A 136 5.64 -14.57 -8.01
CA SER A 136 5.59 -15.45 -6.84
C SER A 136 5.34 -14.67 -5.54
N ALA A 137 4.21 -14.99 -4.92
CA ALA A 137 3.51 -14.20 -3.91
C ALA A 137 4.20 -14.03 -2.53
N ILE A 138 5.47 -14.43 -2.36
CA ILE A 138 6.09 -14.51 -1.02
C ILE A 138 6.71 -13.18 -0.57
N ASN A 139 7.17 -12.34 -1.51
CA ASN A 139 7.62 -10.97 -1.20
C ASN A 139 6.44 -9.98 -0.98
N ASN A 140 5.18 -10.44 -1.09
CA ASN A 140 3.98 -9.61 -0.96
C ASN A 140 3.49 -9.41 0.48
N LEU A 141 4.17 -9.96 1.50
CA LEU A 141 3.77 -9.74 2.89
C LEU A 141 4.01 -8.29 3.37
N ILE A 142 4.95 -7.57 2.75
CA ILE A 142 5.18 -6.15 2.97
C ILE A 142 5.09 -5.46 1.60
N PRO A 143 3.98 -4.76 1.29
CA PRO A 143 3.83 -4.08 0.00
C PRO A 143 4.95 -3.08 -0.24
N ARG A 144 5.51 -3.04 -1.47
CA ARG A 144 6.35 -1.92 -1.90
C ARG A 144 5.44 -0.68 -2.02
N ALA A 145 5.33 0.08 -0.94
CA ALA A 145 4.29 1.10 -0.73
C ALA A 145 4.40 2.38 -1.59
N HIS A 146 5.29 2.41 -2.58
CA HIS A 146 5.52 3.56 -3.44
C HIS A 146 4.65 3.56 -4.71
N THR A 147 3.86 2.51 -4.96
CA THR A 147 2.99 2.39 -6.14
C THR A 147 1.50 2.49 -5.76
N SER A 148 0.66 2.88 -6.72
CA SER A 148 -0.81 2.87 -6.58
C SER A 148 -1.36 1.50 -6.24
N GLU A 149 -0.76 0.45 -6.80
CA GLU A 149 -1.13 -0.94 -6.54
C GLU A 149 -0.86 -1.37 -5.10
N GLY A 150 0.33 -1.04 -4.55
CA GLY A 150 0.67 -1.38 -3.18
C GLY A 150 -0.29 -0.74 -2.16
N LEU A 151 -0.77 0.47 -2.44
CA LEU A 151 -1.79 1.12 -1.63
C LEU A 151 -3.13 0.39 -1.70
N ARG A 152 -3.56 -0.01 -2.90
CA ARG A 152 -4.83 -0.69 -3.08
C ARG A 152 -4.83 -2.05 -2.38
N GLN A 153 -3.72 -2.79 -2.43
CA GLN A 153 -3.57 -4.04 -1.70
C GLN A 153 -3.63 -3.85 -0.19
N LEU A 154 -2.93 -2.85 0.35
CA LEU A 154 -3.05 -2.47 1.76
C LEU A 154 -4.51 -2.17 2.13
N GLN A 155 -5.23 -1.42 1.30
CA GLN A 155 -6.64 -1.11 1.53
C GLN A 155 -7.56 -2.34 1.51
N LEU A 156 -7.34 -3.26 0.58
CA LEU A 156 -8.11 -4.51 0.51
C LEU A 156 -7.81 -5.41 1.72
N MET A 157 -6.55 -5.47 2.17
CA MET A 157 -6.17 -6.17 3.39
C MET A 157 -6.83 -5.55 4.62
N THR A 158 -6.83 -4.23 4.76
CA THR A 158 -7.55 -3.53 5.84
C THR A 158 -9.06 -3.80 5.76
N ALA A 159 -9.64 -3.82 4.56
CA ALA A 159 -11.06 -4.18 4.37
C ALA A 159 -11.35 -5.62 4.80
N ALA A 160 -10.45 -6.57 4.52
CA ALA A 160 -10.58 -7.95 5.01
C ALA A 160 -10.53 -8.01 6.55
N LEU A 161 -9.66 -7.22 7.19
CA LEU A 161 -9.62 -7.12 8.65
C LEU A 161 -10.94 -6.56 9.22
N PHE A 162 -11.55 -5.55 8.58
CA PHE A 162 -12.88 -5.07 8.98
C PHE A 162 -13.93 -6.18 8.90
N ALA A 163 -13.88 -7.03 7.88
CA ALA A 163 -14.82 -8.14 7.72
C ALA A 163 -14.65 -9.17 8.83
N ILE A 164 -13.41 -9.57 9.14
CA ILE A 164 -13.10 -10.49 10.24
C ILE A 164 -13.59 -9.88 11.57
N TYR A 165 -13.27 -8.62 11.83
CA TYR A 165 -13.71 -7.90 13.03
C TYR A 165 -15.25 -7.89 13.14
N GLY A 166 -15.95 -7.49 12.07
CA GLY A 166 -17.41 -7.43 12.07
C GLY A 166 -18.08 -8.78 12.26
N THR A 167 -17.48 -9.88 11.80
CA THR A 167 -18.00 -11.23 12.11
C THR A 167 -17.85 -11.61 13.58
N LEU A 168 -16.75 -11.22 14.22
CA LEU A 168 -16.52 -11.47 15.64
C LEU A 168 -17.46 -10.61 16.49
N HIS A 169 -17.60 -9.34 16.14
CA HIS A 169 -18.53 -8.41 16.76
C HIS A 169 -19.97 -8.92 16.66
N LEU A 170 -20.39 -9.38 15.49
CA LEU A 170 -21.73 -9.95 15.30
C LEU A 170 -21.99 -11.13 16.22
N SER A 171 -20.99 -11.99 16.46
CA SER A 171 -21.13 -13.06 17.46
C SER A 171 -21.40 -12.49 18.86
N LEU A 172 -20.61 -11.51 19.30
CA LEU A 172 -20.81 -10.87 20.61
C LEU A 172 -22.17 -10.17 20.73
N TYR A 173 -22.64 -9.56 19.65
CA TYR A 173 -23.93 -8.88 19.59
C TYR A 173 -25.08 -9.88 19.76
N MET A 174 -25.02 -11.02 19.08
CA MET A 174 -26.05 -12.07 19.18
C MET A 174 -26.13 -12.65 20.60
N ASP A 175 -25.02 -12.61 21.34
CA ASP A 175 -24.93 -13.03 22.73
C ASP A 175 -25.29 -11.91 23.73
N GLY A 176 -25.68 -10.73 23.24
CA GLY A 176 -26.11 -9.59 24.06
C GLY A 176 -24.97 -8.86 24.77
N MET A 177 -23.72 -9.07 24.36
CA MET A 177 -22.56 -8.45 25.01
C MET A 177 -22.30 -7.01 24.55
N VAL A 178 -22.75 -6.66 23.34
CA VAL A 178 -22.46 -5.38 22.66
C VAL A 178 -23.71 -4.88 21.90
N ASN A 179 -23.77 -3.59 21.55
CA ASN A 179 -24.96 -2.94 20.95
C ASN A 179 -24.78 -2.71 19.43
N HIS A 180 -25.88 -2.55 18.69
CA HIS A 180 -25.95 -2.24 17.26
C HIS A 180 -25.25 -0.93 16.81
N VAL A 181 -25.14 0.11 17.68
CA VAL A 181 -24.48 1.40 17.35
C VAL A 181 -23.02 1.20 16.91
N TYR A 182 -22.43 0.07 17.26
CA TYR A 182 -21.03 -0.25 17.09
C TYR A 182 -20.65 -0.66 15.67
N PHE A 183 -21.62 -1.22 14.94
CA PHE A 183 -21.45 -1.51 13.52
C PHE A 183 -21.25 -0.24 12.68
N ALA A 184 -21.55 0.96 13.21
CA ALA A 184 -21.42 2.20 12.44
C ALA A 184 -19.97 2.48 12.02
N ILE A 185 -18.99 2.26 12.91
CA ILE A 185 -17.58 2.47 12.59
C ILE A 185 -17.12 1.42 11.58
N GLU A 186 -17.49 0.16 11.77
CA GLU A 186 -17.14 -0.95 10.88
C GLU A 186 -17.72 -0.77 9.48
N VAL A 187 -19.03 -0.55 9.38
CA VAL A 187 -19.73 -0.36 8.10
C VAL A 187 -19.24 0.90 7.40
N GLY A 188 -19.05 1.99 8.15
CA GLY A 188 -18.48 3.24 7.62
C GLY A 188 -17.06 3.06 7.09
N SER A 189 -16.21 2.33 7.83
CA SER A 189 -14.84 2.02 7.41
C SER A 189 -14.81 1.11 6.18
N MET A 190 -15.63 0.06 6.19
CA MET A 190 -15.77 -0.85 5.05
C MET A 190 -16.23 -0.10 3.79
N PHE A 191 -17.21 0.79 3.93
CA PHE A 191 -17.70 1.61 2.83
C PHE A 191 -16.59 2.51 2.26
N LEU A 192 -15.86 3.21 3.13
CA LEU A 192 -14.74 4.07 2.74
C LEU A 192 -13.68 3.30 1.94
N TYR A 193 -13.34 2.08 2.36
CA TYR A 193 -12.26 1.31 1.76
C TYR A 193 -12.67 0.58 0.46
N LEU A 194 -13.92 0.12 0.38
CA LEU A 194 -14.42 -0.56 -0.82
C LEU A 194 -14.83 0.40 -1.93
N PHE A 195 -15.54 1.48 -1.59
CA PHE A 195 -16.17 2.38 -2.56
C PHE A 195 -15.42 3.69 -2.77
N LEU A 196 -14.59 4.11 -1.81
CA LEU A 196 -13.82 5.36 -1.88
C LEU A 196 -12.32 5.12 -1.70
N PRO A 197 -11.69 4.21 -2.47
CA PRO A 197 -10.28 3.90 -2.32
C PRO A 197 -9.38 5.11 -2.53
N ALA A 198 -8.19 5.04 -1.93
CA ALA A 198 -7.20 6.08 -2.11
C ALA A 198 -6.52 5.83 -3.45
N LYS A 199 -6.29 6.90 -4.20
CA LYS A 199 -5.49 6.85 -5.42
C LYS A 199 -4.28 7.78 -5.24
N TYR A 200 -3.09 7.29 -5.58
CA TYR A 200 -1.82 8.05 -5.53
C TYR A 200 -1.54 8.92 -6.76
N GLU A 201 -2.41 8.88 -7.75
CA GLU A 201 -2.37 9.74 -8.93
C GLU A 201 -2.29 11.23 -8.53
N ILE A 202 -1.86 12.08 -9.47
CA ILE A 202 -1.69 13.53 -9.29
C ILE A 202 -3.06 14.16 -8.99
N ARG A 203 -3.48 14.09 -7.73
CA ARG A 203 -4.65 14.76 -7.16
C ARG A 203 -4.21 16.08 -6.53
N PRO A 204 -5.12 17.05 -6.39
CA PRO A 204 -4.83 18.26 -5.62
C PRO A 204 -4.33 17.90 -4.20
N VAL A 205 -3.18 18.47 -3.79
CA VAL A 205 -2.53 18.17 -2.51
C VAL A 205 -3.49 18.36 -1.31
N HIS A 206 -4.37 19.35 -1.38
CA HIS A 206 -5.36 19.60 -0.32
C HIS A 206 -6.34 18.43 -0.10
N LEU A 207 -6.65 17.63 -1.13
CA LEU A 207 -7.51 16.44 -1.00
C LEU A 207 -6.75 15.28 -0.32
N LEU A 208 -5.45 15.14 -0.58
CA LEU A 208 -4.60 14.17 0.11
C LEU A 208 -4.49 14.50 1.60
N LYS A 209 -4.27 15.79 1.93
CA LYS A 209 -4.22 16.28 3.33
C LYS A 209 -5.55 16.03 4.06
N ARG A 210 -6.70 16.32 3.42
CA ARG A 210 -8.02 16.00 4.01
C ARG A 210 -8.19 14.51 4.30
N ARG A 211 -7.77 13.66 3.36
CA ARG A 211 -7.84 12.21 3.54
C ARG A 211 -6.95 11.73 4.68
N PHE A 212 -5.74 12.25 4.79
CA PHE A 212 -4.85 11.98 5.93
C PHE A 212 -5.56 12.23 7.27
N PHE A 213 -6.13 13.42 7.47
CA PHE A 213 -6.84 13.74 8.71
C PHE A 213 -8.03 12.82 8.97
N LEU A 214 -8.78 12.47 7.92
CA LEU A 214 -9.89 11.52 8.03
C LEU A 214 -9.40 10.15 8.51
N LEU A 215 -8.29 9.64 7.95
CA LEU A 215 -7.72 8.35 8.38
C LEU A 215 -7.19 8.40 9.81
N VAL A 216 -6.59 9.50 10.25
CA VAL A 216 -6.14 9.66 11.64
C VAL A 216 -7.32 9.64 12.61
N ILE A 217 -8.41 10.35 12.29
CA ILE A 217 -9.64 10.33 13.09
C ILE A 217 -10.23 8.92 13.11
N LEU A 218 -10.26 8.24 11.96
CA LEU A 218 -10.77 6.88 11.85
C LEU A 218 -9.94 5.90 12.69
N ALA A 219 -8.61 5.97 12.62
CA ALA A 219 -7.72 5.15 13.43
C ALA A 219 -7.93 5.39 14.93
N ALA A 220 -8.11 6.64 15.34
CA ALA A 220 -8.45 6.96 16.73
C ALA A 220 -9.79 6.34 17.15
N ALA A 221 -10.82 6.38 16.29
CA ALA A 221 -12.10 5.75 16.57
C ALA A 221 -11.95 4.22 16.79
N TRP A 222 -11.15 3.54 15.96
CA TRP A 222 -10.84 2.11 16.10
C TRP A 222 -10.07 1.77 17.39
N VAL A 223 -9.22 2.66 17.90
CA VAL A 223 -8.54 2.44 19.21
C VAL A 223 -9.48 2.69 20.38
N ILE A 224 -10.32 3.71 20.27
CA ILE A 224 -11.19 4.16 21.36
C ILE A 224 -12.39 3.22 21.54
N GLN A 225 -12.92 2.64 20.46
CA GLN A 225 -14.12 1.80 20.49
C GLN A 225 -14.04 0.65 21.53
N PRO A 226 -13.01 -0.19 21.58
CA PRO A 226 -12.97 -1.26 22.58
C PRO A 226 -12.84 -0.79 24.04
N THR A 227 -12.54 0.50 24.27
CA THR A 227 -12.36 1.10 25.61
C THR A 227 -13.64 1.72 26.17
N LEU A 228 -14.39 2.48 25.35
CA LEU A 228 -15.53 3.29 25.82
C LEU A 228 -16.85 2.54 25.73
N LEU A 229 -16.88 1.50 24.91
CA LEU A 229 -18.07 1.10 24.19
C LEU A 229 -18.39 -0.33 24.75
N MET A 230 -18.61 -0.42 26.06
CA MET A 230 -19.36 -1.53 26.68
C MET A 230 -20.57 -1.00 27.43
N LEU A 231 -21.08 0.14 26.96
CA LEU A 231 -21.99 1.02 27.70
C LEU A 231 -23.34 0.39 28.06
N GLU A 232 -23.76 -0.72 27.45
CA GLU A 232 -25.19 -1.09 27.46
C GLU A 232 -25.52 -2.59 27.45
N ALA A 233 -24.63 -3.52 27.82
CA ALA A 233 -25.03 -4.94 27.92
C ALA A 233 -26.21 -5.17 28.89
N THR A 234 -26.51 -4.19 29.77
CA THR A 234 -27.62 -4.23 30.75
C THR A 234 -28.37 -2.88 30.89
N GLY A 235 -28.11 -1.90 30.02
CA GLY A 235 -28.69 -0.54 30.14
C GLY A 235 -28.21 0.30 31.34
N ASP A 236 -27.26 -0.20 32.14
CA ASP A 236 -26.62 0.51 33.25
C ASP A 236 -25.23 1.03 32.85
N PRO A 237 -25.05 2.34 32.67
CA PRO A 237 -23.78 2.93 32.24
C PRO A 237 -22.64 2.76 33.27
N THR A 238 -22.96 2.42 34.52
CA THR A 238 -21.96 2.17 35.58
C THR A 238 -21.33 0.77 35.52
N ASN A 239 -21.88 -0.12 34.69
CA ASN A 239 -21.42 -1.51 34.54
C ASN A 239 -20.53 -1.73 33.30
N SER A 240 -20.00 -0.65 32.69
CA SER A 240 -19.12 -0.76 31.53
C SER A 240 -17.73 -1.25 31.89
N ILE A 241 -17.12 -2.03 30.98
CA ILE A 241 -15.75 -2.54 31.16
C ILE A 241 -14.97 -2.44 29.86
N SER A 242 -13.70 -2.04 29.96
CA SER A 242 -12.81 -2.02 28.79
C SER A 242 -12.51 -3.45 28.34
N MET A 243 -12.54 -3.71 27.03
CA MET A 243 -12.16 -5.00 26.46
C MET A 243 -10.64 -5.27 26.59
N PHE A 244 -9.85 -4.27 26.97
CA PHE A 244 -8.42 -4.43 27.26
C PHE A 244 -8.13 -4.90 28.69
N GLU A 245 -9.16 -5.12 29.51
CA GLU A 245 -8.99 -5.67 30.84
C GLU A 245 -8.43 -7.10 30.84
N THR A 246 -7.96 -7.54 32.00
CA THR A 246 -7.45 -8.91 32.14
C THR A 246 -8.54 -9.95 31.86
N ARG A 247 -8.15 -11.12 31.35
CA ARG A 247 -9.07 -12.23 31.05
C ARG A 247 -9.93 -12.62 32.26
N GLU A 248 -9.38 -12.53 33.47
CA GLU A 248 -10.08 -12.84 34.72
C GLU A 248 -11.16 -11.80 35.06
N VAL A 249 -10.87 -10.52 34.83
CA VAL A 249 -11.81 -9.41 34.99
C VAL A 249 -12.94 -9.52 33.97
N LEU A 250 -12.60 -9.77 32.70
CA LEU A 250 -13.57 -9.97 31.62
C LEU A 250 -14.45 -11.19 31.85
N THR A 251 -13.87 -12.34 32.23
CA THR A 251 -14.64 -13.57 32.52
C THR A 251 -15.66 -13.34 33.62
N ARG A 252 -15.29 -12.62 34.69
CA ARG A 252 -16.22 -12.28 35.78
C ARG A 252 -17.36 -11.39 35.29
N HIS A 253 -17.03 -10.37 34.50
CA HIS A 253 -18.03 -9.46 33.95
C HIS A 253 -19.01 -10.21 33.02
N VAL A 254 -18.50 -10.97 32.05
CA VAL A 254 -19.31 -11.76 31.13
C VAL A 254 -20.19 -12.77 31.87
N THR A 255 -19.63 -13.46 32.87
CA THR A 255 -20.41 -14.42 33.67
C THR A 255 -21.59 -13.73 34.36
N LYS A 256 -21.37 -12.54 34.93
CA LYS A 256 -22.43 -11.74 35.56
C LYS A 256 -23.51 -11.36 34.53
N THR A 257 -23.11 -10.87 33.35
CA THR A 257 -24.02 -10.46 32.28
C THR A 257 -24.86 -11.62 31.76
N LEU A 258 -24.22 -12.75 31.42
CA LEU A 258 -24.93 -13.96 30.94
C LEU A 258 -25.92 -14.49 31.98
N ASN A 259 -25.51 -14.54 33.25
CA ASN A 259 -26.40 -14.97 34.33
C ASN A 259 -27.62 -14.02 34.44
N GLN A 260 -27.40 -12.72 34.32
CA GLN A 260 -28.49 -11.74 34.35
C GLN A 260 -29.46 -11.93 33.17
N ILE A 261 -28.94 -12.06 31.94
CA ILE A 261 -29.75 -12.31 30.74
C ILE A 261 -30.57 -13.60 30.91
N GLN A 262 -29.97 -14.68 31.41
CA GLN A 262 -30.66 -15.95 31.63
C GLN A 262 -31.76 -15.84 32.69
N ILE A 263 -31.48 -15.17 33.81
CA ILE A 263 -32.47 -14.94 34.88
C ILE A 263 -33.66 -14.15 34.34
N GLU A 264 -33.40 -13.06 33.61
CA GLU A 264 -34.45 -12.23 33.01
C GLU A 264 -35.31 -13.03 32.02
N ALA A 265 -34.70 -13.89 31.21
CA ALA A 265 -35.40 -14.77 30.28
C ALA A 265 -36.31 -15.77 31.00
N ILE A 266 -35.80 -16.47 32.03
CA ILE A 266 -36.58 -17.45 32.81
C ILE A 266 -37.80 -16.78 33.47
N LEU A 267 -37.59 -15.61 34.10
CA LEU A 267 -38.66 -14.87 34.77
C LEU A 267 -39.71 -14.38 33.78
N LYS A 268 -39.30 -13.95 32.58
CA LYS A 268 -40.20 -13.51 31.51
C LYS A 268 -41.10 -14.63 30.99
N GLU A 269 -40.61 -15.87 31.00
CA GLU A 269 -41.40 -17.06 30.63
C GLU A 269 -42.27 -17.58 31.78
N GLY A 270 -42.25 -16.94 32.95
CA GLY A 270 -43.00 -17.35 34.13
C GLY A 270 -42.39 -18.54 34.88
N GLY A 271 -41.14 -18.90 34.56
CA GLY A 271 -40.40 -19.98 35.21
C GLY A 271 -39.79 -19.57 36.55
N LYS A 272 -39.33 -20.56 37.32
CA LYS A 272 -38.54 -20.33 38.54
C LYS A 272 -37.06 -20.43 38.21
N VAL A 273 -36.27 -19.49 38.71
CA VAL A 273 -34.81 -19.42 38.47
C VAL A 273 -34.10 -20.71 38.89
N GLU A 274 -34.49 -21.29 40.02
CA GLU A 274 -33.90 -22.53 40.56
C GLU A 274 -34.03 -23.73 39.61
N ASP A 275 -35.07 -23.76 38.79
CA ASP A 275 -35.38 -24.89 37.91
C ASP A 275 -34.74 -24.74 36.51
N GLY A 276 -34.42 -23.52 36.09
CA GLY A 276 -33.96 -23.21 34.73
C GLY A 276 -32.54 -22.63 34.62
N PHE A 277 -31.90 -22.27 35.73
CA PHE A 277 -30.58 -21.64 35.73
C PHE A 277 -29.47 -22.67 35.48
N GLN A 278 -28.50 -22.30 34.65
CA GLN A 278 -27.34 -23.13 34.28
C GLN A 278 -26.09 -22.24 34.29
N ALA A 279 -25.12 -22.55 35.13
CA ALA A 279 -23.89 -21.76 35.19
C ALA A 279 -23.09 -21.88 33.87
N GLN A 280 -22.83 -20.76 33.21
CA GLN A 280 -22.19 -20.72 31.89
C GLN A 280 -20.68 -20.44 31.95
N THR A 281 -19.98 -20.82 33.02
CA THR A 281 -18.60 -20.40 33.32
C THR A 281 -17.59 -20.68 32.19
N PHE A 282 -17.69 -21.85 31.54
CA PHE A 282 -16.80 -22.20 30.43
C PHE A 282 -17.05 -21.30 29.20
N TYR A 283 -18.31 -21.11 28.85
CA TYR A 283 -18.71 -20.27 27.73
C TYR A 283 -18.35 -18.79 27.98
N ALA A 284 -18.59 -18.29 29.19
CA ALA A 284 -18.16 -16.96 29.61
C ALA A 284 -16.64 -16.74 29.46
N THR A 285 -15.84 -17.77 29.74
CA THR A 285 -14.38 -17.72 29.57
C THR A 285 -13.95 -17.67 28.11
N GLN A 286 -14.72 -18.29 27.19
CA GLN A 286 -14.48 -18.21 25.75
C GLN A 286 -14.88 -16.83 25.21
N LEU A 287 -16.03 -16.31 25.62
CA LEU A 287 -16.53 -15.01 25.19
C LEU A 287 -15.63 -13.86 25.68
N ALA A 288 -15.12 -13.96 26.91
CA ALA A 288 -14.10 -13.04 27.42
C ALA A 288 -12.80 -13.05 26.60
N ALA A 289 -12.38 -14.22 26.11
CA ALA A 289 -11.22 -14.33 25.24
C ALA A 289 -11.51 -13.74 23.84
N ALA A 290 -12.72 -13.95 23.31
CA ALA A 290 -13.16 -13.35 22.05
C ALA A 290 -13.18 -11.82 22.13
N MET A 291 -13.72 -11.25 23.21
CA MET A 291 -13.71 -9.80 23.46
C MET A 291 -12.29 -9.22 23.51
N GLN A 292 -11.37 -9.90 24.19
CA GLN A 292 -9.98 -9.46 24.26
C GLN A 292 -9.28 -9.56 22.88
N ALA A 293 -9.54 -10.63 22.13
CA ALA A 293 -9.04 -10.78 20.76
C ALA A 293 -9.59 -9.68 19.84
N GLU A 294 -10.86 -9.30 19.99
CA GLU A 294 -11.49 -8.22 19.26
C GLU A 294 -10.80 -6.87 19.55
N ALA A 295 -10.52 -6.55 20.81
CA ALA A 295 -9.80 -5.32 21.18
C ALA A 295 -8.40 -5.24 20.55
N HIS A 296 -7.67 -6.36 20.55
CA HIS A 296 -6.36 -6.43 19.91
C HIS A 296 -6.46 -6.29 18.38
N LEU A 297 -7.45 -6.95 17.75
CA LEU A 297 -7.69 -6.81 16.32
C LEU A 297 -8.05 -5.37 15.94
N SER A 298 -8.85 -4.69 16.75
CA SER A 298 -9.18 -3.27 16.60
C SER A 298 -7.92 -2.40 16.56
N THR A 299 -6.96 -2.71 17.43
CA THR A 299 -5.66 -2.00 17.50
C THR A 299 -4.82 -2.26 16.25
N ILE A 300 -4.79 -3.51 15.78
CA ILE A 300 -4.09 -3.89 14.53
C ILE A 300 -4.69 -3.14 13.34
N ILE A 301 -6.02 -3.08 13.26
CA ILE A 301 -6.73 -2.33 12.21
C ILE A 301 -6.34 -0.85 12.25
N ALA A 302 -6.30 -0.23 13.43
CA ALA A 302 -5.87 1.16 13.57
C ALA A 302 -4.44 1.40 13.08
N VAL A 303 -3.52 0.45 13.34
CA VAL A 303 -2.14 0.52 12.81
C VAL A 303 -2.12 0.52 11.29
N PHE A 304 -2.91 -0.33 10.64
CA PHE A 304 -2.97 -0.40 9.17
C PHE A 304 -3.54 0.88 8.56
N ILE A 305 -4.55 1.46 9.19
CA ILE A 305 -5.10 2.78 8.80
C ILE A 305 -4.02 3.87 8.94
N LEU A 306 -3.23 3.85 10.02
CA LEU A 306 -2.13 4.80 10.22
C LEU A 306 -0.98 4.62 9.23
N MET A 307 -0.68 3.38 8.83
CA MET A 307 0.29 3.10 7.76
C MET A 307 -0.15 3.76 6.45
N GLU A 308 -1.42 3.59 6.06
CA GLU A 308 -1.99 4.28 4.88
C GLU A 308 -1.88 5.80 5.02
N ALA A 309 -2.23 6.35 6.19
CA ALA A 309 -2.12 7.78 6.46
C ALA A 309 -0.68 8.29 6.29
N GLY A 310 0.30 7.55 6.81
CA GLY A 310 1.73 7.87 6.67
C GLY A 310 2.18 7.92 5.21
N PHE A 311 1.74 6.96 4.40
CA PHE A 311 2.07 6.96 2.98
C PHE A 311 1.41 8.13 2.21
N ILE A 312 0.15 8.47 2.53
CA ILE A 312 -0.53 9.64 1.97
C ILE A 312 0.19 10.94 2.35
N TRP A 313 0.61 11.07 3.60
CA TRP A 313 1.36 12.22 4.09
C TRP A 313 2.70 12.38 3.38
N ASN A 314 3.47 11.30 3.28
CA ASN A 314 4.75 11.28 2.58
C ASN A 314 4.59 11.74 1.11
N ARG A 315 3.57 11.22 0.41
CA ARG A 315 3.28 11.62 -0.97
C ARG A 315 2.91 13.10 -1.08
N ALA A 316 2.03 13.60 -0.20
CA ALA A 316 1.61 14.99 -0.21
C ALA A 316 2.79 15.95 0.01
N SER A 317 3.71 15.60 0.92
CA SER A 317 4.89 16.39 1.24
C SER A 317 5.86 16.49 0.05
N ASN A 318 6.11 15.36 -0.63
CA ASN A 318 7.00 15.34 -1.80
C ASN A 318 6.46 16.14 -3.00
N ILE A 319 5.13 16.24 -3.14
CA ILE A 319 4.52 17.08 -4.19
C ILE A 319 4.74 18.56 -3.86
N ASP A 320 4.53 18.98 -2.61
CA ASP A 320 4.77 20.36 -2.18
C ASP A 320 6.24 20.77 -2.44
N GLU A 321 7.21 19.92 -2.05
CA GLU A 321 8.64 20.16 -2.30
C GLU A 321 8.97 20.29 -3.80
N SER A 322 8.37 19.43 -4.65
CA SER A 322 8.60 19.50 -6.10
C SER A 322 8.02 20.77 -6.73
N GLN A 323 6.88 21.27 -6.23
CA GLN A 323 6.25 22.49 -6.71
C GLN A 323 7.05 23.72 -6.28
N GLU A 324 7.51 23.76 -5.03
CA GLU A 324 8.39 24.81 -4.51
C GLU A 324 9.73 24.86 -5.28
N ALA A 325 10.36 23.70 -5.51
CA ALA A 325 11.60 23.59 -6.29
C ALA A 325 11.42 24.03 -7.76
N SER A 326 10.24 23.81 -8.36
CA SER A 326 9.94 24.28 -9.71
C SER A 326 9.64 25.79 -9.79
N ALA A 327 9.18 26.39 -8.69
CA ALA A 327 8.83 27.81 -8.62
C ALA A 327 10.04 28.72 -8.33
N ALA A 328 11.06 28.22 -7.62
CA ALA A 328 12.25 28.98 -7.25
C ALA A 328 13.03 29.60 -8.44
N PRO A 329 13.28 28.89 -9.57
CA PRO A 329 13.98 29.48 -10.72
C PRO A 329 13.16 30.54 -11.47
N ALA A 330 11.83 30.43 -11.41
CA ALA A 330 10.92 31.36 -12.09
C ALA A 330 10.81 32.71 -11.36
N ALA A 331 10.90 32.70 -10.03
CA ALA A 331 10.93 33.90 -9.21
C ALA A 331 12.23 34.69 -9.40
N GLU A 332 13.40 34.05 -9.36
CA GLU A 332 14.70 34.70 -9.60
C GLU A 332 14.81 35.29 -11.03
N ALA A 333 14.23 34.63 -12.04
CA ALA A 333 14.19 35.13 -13.41
C ALA A 333 13.24 36.32 -13.61
N SER A 334 12.20 36.46 -12.78
CA SER A 334 11.31 37.63 -12.78
C SER A 334 11.96 38.85 -12.11
N GLU A 335 12.65 38.67 -10.98
CA GLU A 335 13.37 39.75 -10.29
C GLU A 335 14.54 40.30 -11.11
N THR A 336 15.27 39.47 -11.85
CA THR A 336 16.34 39.92 -12.75
C THR A 336 15.83 40.65 -13.99
N LYS A 337 14.59 40.40 -14.43
CA LYS A 337 13.97 41.15 -15.54
C LYS A 337 13.42 42.51 -15.09
N GLU A 338 12.94 42.62 -13.86
CA GLU A 338 12.39 43.86 -13.33
C GLU A 338 13.49 44.88 -12.97
N THR A 339 14.62 44.40 -12.43
CA THR A 339 15.82 45.22 -12.18
C THR A 339 16.55 45.68 -13.45
N LYS A 340 16.37 45.01 -14.59
CA LYS A 340 16.92 45.44 -15.90
C LYS A 340 16.04 46.44 -16.65
N LYS A 341 14.77 46.61 -16.26
CA LYS A 341 13.86 47.61 -16.86
C LYS A 341 13.90 48.98 -16.16
N THR A 342 14.56 49.07 -15.01
CA THR A 342 14.65 50.27 -14.16
C THR A 342 16.03 50.96 -14.18
N LYS A 343 16.87 50.65 -15.18
CA LYS A 343 18.19 51.30 -15.35
C LYS A 343 18.40 51.87 -16.74
#